data_AF-A0A809YCW7-F1
#
_entry.id   AF-A0A809YCW7-F1
#
_cell.length_a   1.000
_cell.length_b   1.000
_cell.length_c   1.000
_cell.angle_alpha   90.00
_cell.angle_beta   90.00
_cell.angle_gamma   90.00
#
_symmetry.space_group_name_H-M   'P 1'
#
loop_
_entity.id
_entity.type
_entity.pdbx_description
1 polymer ?
#
loop_
_entity_poly.entity_id
_entity_poly.type
_entity_poly.pdbx_seq_one_letter_code
_entity_poly.pdbx_strand_id
1 'polypeptide(L)'
;MQDSTVPLISMEYAFTGGAAQDPAQRPGVAHMVSGLLKEGSGKFDFKTFHQRLDRHAIELRFHVTHDHFRGALRTINDSAEEAFELLRIALTSPRFEAADVERNRAAVLARLRHDSTDPSSLARRKFLEVAFGDHPYARPVDGYLESVPKIEAEDLKGYVRRVIAKRHVQNRGGRRGRSRGRLQAAR
;
A
#
# COMPACT_ATOMS: atom_id res chain seq x y z
N MET A 1 29.24 -15.54 -6.37
CA MET A 1 29.59 -15.17 -4.98
C MET A 1 28.34 -14.61 -4.35
N GLN A 2 27.82 -15.26 -3.32
CA GLN A 2 26.62 -14.82 -2.63
C GLN A 2 27.09 -13.99 -1.44
N ASP A 3 26.98 -12.67 -1.57
CA ASP A 3 27.39 -11.73 -0.53
C ASP A 3 26.37 -11.80 0.63
N SER A 4 26.87 -12.13 1.82
CA SER A 4 26.08 -12.30 3.04
C SER A 4 26.57 -11.34 4.12
N THR A 5 26.73 -10.06 3.78
CA THR A 5 27.31 -9.06 4.69
C THR A 5 26.29 -8.28 5.51
N VAL A 6 24.99 -8.34 5.19
CA VAL A 6 23.92 -7.84 6.07
C VAL A 6 22.67 -8.72 5.96
N PRO A 7 22.19 -9.35 7.05
CA PRO A 7 20.96 -10.13 6.98
C PRO A 7 19.77 -9.20 6.71
N LEU A 8 19.07 -9.47 5.60
CA LEU A 8 17.92 -8.70 5.13
C LEU A 8 16.61 -9.35 5.59
N ILE A 9 15.69 -8.53 6.07
CA ILE A 9 14.29 -8.89 6.28
C ILE A 9 13.48 -8.35 5.10
N SER A 10 12.70 -9.23 4.48
CA SER A 10 11.70 -8.86 3.47
C SER A 10 10.37 -9.51 3.84
N MET A 11 9.32 -8.70 3.95
CA MET A 11 7.98 -9.14 4.32
C MET A 11 6.97 -8.56 3.36
N GLU A 12 6.05 -9.41 2.89
CA GLU A 12 4.84 -9.01 2.17
C GLU A 12 3.61 -9.47 2.92
N TYR A 13 2.59 -8.61 2.95
CA TYR A 13 1.32 -8.89 3.58
C TYR A 13 0.17 -8.33 2.74
N ALA A 14 -1.00 -8.92 2.92
CA ALA A 14 -2.23 -8.46 2.28
C ALA A 14 -3.40 -8.51 3.27
N PHE A 15 -4.28 -7.52 3.15
CA PHE A 15 -5.61 -7.49 3.75
C PHE A 15 -6.63 -7.73 2.64
N THR A 16 -7.62 -8.59 2.91
CA THR A 16 -8.78 -8.73 2.03
C THR A 16 -9.65 -7.49 2.12
N GLY A 17 -10.05 -6.97 0.96
CA GLY A 17 -10.70 -5.68 0.80
C GLY A 17 -9.75 -4.72 0.07
N GLY A 18 -9.98 -4.55 -1.22
CA GLY A 18 -9.28 -3.57 -2.06
C GLY A 18 -10.23 -2.48 -2.53
N ALA A 19 -9.99 -1.95 -3.73
CA ALA A 19 -10.84 -0.89 -4.31
C ALA A 19 -12.30 -1.32 -4.56
N ALA A 20 -12.61 -2.62 -4.60
CA ALA A 20 -13.99 -3.09 -4.64
C ALA A 20 -14.81 -2.70 -3.38
N GLN A 21 -14.13 -2.28 -2.30
CA GLN A 21 -14.75 -1.79 -1.06
C GLN A 21 -14.93 -0.26 -1.04
N ASP A 22 -14.57 0.43 -2.13
CA ASP A 22 -14.79 1.87 -2.25
C ASP A 22 -16.30 2.16 -2.35
N PRO A 23 -16.78 3.28 -1.75
CA PRO A 23 -18.15 3.70 -1.95
C PRO A 23 -18.45 3.89 -3.43
N ALA A 24 -19.67 3.53 -3.87
CA ALA A 24 -20.03 3.57 -5.29
C ALA A 24 -19.85 4.95 -5.94
N GLN A 25 -20.09 6.02 -5.18
CA GLN A 25 -19.93 7.40 -5.64
C GLN A 25 -18.51 7.95 -5.50
N ARG A 26 -17.62 7.20 -4.85
CA ARG A 26 -16.26 7.64 -4.49
C ARG A 26 -15.21 6.54 -4.76
N PRO A 27 -15.13 5.98 -5.98
CA PRO A 27 -14.01 5.11 -6.35
C PRO A 27 -12.69 5.89 -6.31
N GLY A 28 -11.61 5.22 -5.89
CA GLY A 28 -10.28 5.79 -5.68
C GLY A 28 -9.89 5.97 -4.21
N VAL A 29 -10.81 5.71 -3.27
CA VAL A 29 -10.57 5.84 -1.82
C VAL A 29 -9.43 4.92 -1.38
N ALA A 30 -9.47 3.63 -1.75
CA ALA A 30 -8.42 2.69 -1.40
C ALA A 30 -7.04 3.10 -1.94
N HIS A 31 -7.01 3.60 -3.18
CA HIS A 31 -5.77 4.08 -3.81
C HIS A 31 -5.19 5.29 -3.06
N MET A 32 -6.02 6.28 -2.74
CA MET A 32 -5.59 7.44 -1.94
C MET A 32 -5.06 7.02 -0.57
N VAL A 33 -5.76 6.10 0.13
CA VAL A 33 -5.27 5.56 1.41
C VAL A 33 -3.87 4.96 1.27
N SER A 34 -3.59 4.19 0.21
CA SER A 34 -2.27 3.59 0.00
C SER A 34 -1.14 4.61 -0.21
N GLY A 35 -1.46 5.77 -0.79
CA GLY A 35 -0.53 6.90 -0.89
C GLY A 35 -0.32 7.58 0.45
N LEU A 36 -1.42 7.88 1.14
CA LEU A 36 -1.44 8.66 2.39
C LEU A 36 -0.83 7.93 3.58
N LEU A 37 -0.82 6.60 3.59
CA LEU A 37 -0.17 5.81 4.64
C LEU A 37 1.36 6.05 4.75
N LYS A 38 1.96 6.67 3.74
CA LYS A 38 3.38 7.07 3.74
C LYS A 38 3.58 8.55 4.00
N GLU A 39 2.51 9.33 4.19
CA GLU A 39 2.61 10.79 4.32
C GLU A 39 2.91 11.25 5.77
N GLY A 40 3.05 10.31 6.69
CA GLY A 40 3.21 10.54 8.13
C GLY A 40 2.15 9.77 8.92
N SER A 41 2.45 9.41 10.17
CA SER A 41 1.54 8.60 10.99
C SER A 41 1.83 8.76 12.49
N GLY A 42 0.80 8.62 13.30
CA GLY A 42 0.87 8.84 14.74
C GLY A 42 1.41 10.24 15.06
N LYS A 43 2.52 10.27 15.80
CA LYS A 43 3.21 11.52 16.21
C LYS A 43 4.19 12.06 15.16
N PHE A 44 4.46 11.33 14.08
CA PHE A 44 5.44 11.72 13.07
C PHE A 44 4.74 12.45 11.92
N ASP A 45 5.26 13.62 11.56
CA ASP A 45 4.94 14.27 10.29
C ASP A 45 5.67 13.57 9.13
N PHE A 46 5.35 13.98 7.91
CA PHE A 46 5.98 13.46 6.69
C PHE A 46 7.51 13.41 6.81
N LYS A 47 8.12 14.56 7.13
CA LYS A 47 9.57 14.73 7.12
C LYS A 47 10.24 13.82 8.14
N THR A 48 9.74 13.78 9.38
CA THR A 48 10.32 12.96 10.44
C THR A 48 10.14 11.47 10.15
N PHE A 49 8.98 11.08 9.60
CA PHE A 49 8.69 9.70 9.23
C PHE A 49 9.67 9.20 8.15
N HIS A 50 9.83 9.95 7.06
CA HIS A 50 10.76 9.60 5.97
C HIS A 50 12.23 9.65 6.40
N GLN A 51 12.62 10.63 7.21
CA GLN A 51 13.98 10.67 7.75
C GLN A 51 14.34 9.43 8.57
N ARG A 52 13.37 8.85 9.29
CA ARG A 52 13.58 7.59 10.02
C ARG A 52 13.69 6.41 9.09
N LEU A 53 12.81 6.34 8.08
CA LEU A 53 12.91 5.30 7.06
C LEU A 53 14.28 5.30 6.39
N ASP A 54 14.73 6.46 5.92
CA ASP A 54 15.99 6.62 5.19
C ASP A 54 17.20 6.31 6.07
N ARG A 55 17.24 6.85 7.30
CA ARG A 55 18.34 6.64 8.25
C ARG A 55 18.58 5.17 8.56
N HIS A 56 17.53 4.38 8.55
CA HIS A 56 17.54 2.96 8.91
C HIS A 56 17.44 2.03 7.70
N ALA A 57 17.56 2.57 6.47
CA ALA A 57 17.43 1.83 5.22
C ALA A 57 16.15 0.96 5.17
N ILE A 58 15.04 1.53 5.63
CA ILE A 58 13.72 0.89 5.69
C ILE A 58 12.91 1.31 4.47
N GLU A 59 12.45 0.34 3.70
CA GLU A 59 11.51 0.57 2.60
C GLU A 59 10.11 0.10 3.01
N LEU A 60 9.15 1.02 2.98
CA LEU A 60 7.72 0.71 3.13
C LEU A 60 6.97 1.04 1.83
N ARG A 61 6.24 0.05 1.31
CA ARG A 61 5.40 0.21 0.11
C ARG A 61 4.00 -0.28 0.40
N PHE A 62 3.02 0.42 -0.15
CA PHE A 62 1.62 0.03 -0.13
C PHE A 62 1.06 0.13 -1.54
N HIS A 63 0.18 -0.79 -1.90
CA HIS A 63 -0.52 -0.80 -3.18
C HIS A 63 -1.85 -1.52 -3.04
N VAL A 64 -2.74 -1.29 -4.00
CA VAL A 64 -4.11 -1.80 -3.96
C VAL A 64 -4.45 -2.49 -5.28
N THR A 65 -5.19 -3.59 -5.18
CA THR A 65 -5.92 -4.21 -6.29
C THR A 65 -7.42 -4.12 -6.01
N HIS A 66 -8.28 -4.63 -6.89
CA HIS A 66 -9.72 -4.70 -6.60
C HIS A 66 -10.03 -5.43 -5.28
N ASP A 67 -9.29 -6.50 -4.99
CA ASP A 67 -9.60 -7.40 -3.86
C ASP A 67 -8.72 -7.23 -2.64
N HIS A 68 -7.54 -6.65 -2.80
CA HIS A 68 -6.54 -6.64 -1.72
C HIS A 68 -5.92 -5.26 -1.55
N PHE A 69 -5.78 -4.88 -0.28
CA PHE A 69 -4.82 -3.89 0.14
C PHE A 69 -3.52 -4.61 0.51
N ARG A 70 -2.39 -4.26 -0.11
CA ARG A 70 -1.12 -4.96 0.04
C ARG A 70 -0.05 -4.02 0.55
N GLY A 71 0.90 -4.56 1.29
CA GLY A 71 2.09 -3.84 1.66
C GLY A 71 3.33 -4.72 1.69
N ALA A 72 4.48 -4.05 1.58
CA ALA A 72 5.79 -4.66 1.62
C ALA A 72 6.69 -3.84 2.56
N LEU A 73 7.45 -4.56 3.37
CA LEU A 73 8.49 -4.02 4.23
C LEU A 73 9.82 -4.69 3.86
N ARG A 74 10.86 -3.88 3.67
CA ARG A 74 12.23 -4.36 3.53
C ARG A 74 13.15 -3.56 4.43
N THR A 75 14.01 -4.24 5.16
CA THR A 75 14.97 -3.62 6.10
C THR A 75 16.12 -4.58 6.43
N ILE A 76 17.15 -4.07 7.09
CA ILE A 76 18.24 -4.86 7.67
C ILE A 76 17.87 -5.33 9.08
N ASN A 77 18.43 -6.45 9.55
CA ASN A 77 18.15 -7.01 10.88
C ASN A 77 18.29 -5.98 12.01
N ASP A 78 19.32 -5.14 11.96
CA ASP A 78 19.63 -4.14 13.01
C ASP A 78 18.55 -3.06 13.14
N SER A 79 17.75 -2.86 12.08
CA SER A 79 16.67 -1.88 12.05
C SER A 79 15.27 -2.52 12.08
N ALA A 80 15.19 -3.83 12.34
CA ALA A 80 13.94 -4.58 12.32
C ALA A 80 12.90 -4.00 13.28
N GLU A 81 13.29 -3.65 14.51
CA GLU A 81 12.37 -3.12 15.52
C GLU A 81 11.76 -1.79 15.09
N GLU A 82 12.58 -0.82 14.66
CA GLU A 82 12.09 0.47 14.14
C GLU A 82 11.23 0.27 12.89
N ALA A 83 11.60 -0.65 11.99
CA ALA A 83 10.84 -0.95 10.79
C ALA A 83 9.44 -1.49 11.08
N PHE A 84 9.33 -2.44 12.02
CA PHE A 84 8.03 -2.97 12.44
C PHE A 84 7.21 -1.93 13.20
N GLU A 85 7.84 -1.05 13.98
CA GLU A 85 7.13 0.03 14.67
C GLU A 85 6.60 1.09 13.69
N LEU A 86 7.40 1.54 12.73
CA LEU A 86 6.96 2.48 11.69
C LEU A 86 5.83 1.86 10.83
N LEU A 87 5.93 0.58 10.49
CA LEU A 87 4.86 -0.15 9.82
C LEU A 87 3.58 -0.19 10.67
N ARG A 88 3.70 -0.52 11.96
CA ARG A 88 2.57 -0.58 12.89
C ARG A 88 1.88 0.77 13.00
N ILE A 89 2.64 1.84 13.20
CA ILE A 89 2.10 3.20 13.30
C ILE A 89 1.43 3.61 11.99
N ALA A 90 2.04 3.31 10.83
CA ALA A 90 1.43 3.57 9.53
C ALA A 90 0.05 2.93 9.40
N LEU A 91 -0.06 1.63 9.71
CA LEU A 91 -1.32 0.89 9.56
C LEU A 91 -2.37 1.24 10.62
N THR A 92 -1.97 1.61 11.84
CA THR A 92 -2.90 1.75 12.99
C THR A 92 -3.20 3.20 13.36
N SER A 93 -2.39 4.15 12.92
CA SER A 93 -2.56 5.57 13.21
C SER A 93 -2.24 6.45 12.00
N PRO A 94 -2.82 6.18 10.82
CA PRO A 94 -2.62 7.04 9.65
C PRO A 94 -3.12 8.44 9.91
N ARG A 95 -2.38 9.42 9.40
CA ARG A 95 -2.81 10.82 9.39
C ARG A 95 -3.49 11.12 8.07
N PHE A 96 -4.58 11.88 8.14
CA PHE A 96 -5.31 12.38 6.98
C PHE A 96 -5.48 13.90 7.13
N GLU A 97 -4.35 14.58 7.34
CA GLU A 97 -4.31 16.04 7.40
C GLU A 97 -4.70 16.62 6.05
N ALA A 98 -5.46 17.72 6.06
CA ALA A 98 -6.00 18.31 4.84
C ALA A 98 -4.91 18.61 3.79
N ALA A 99 -3.77 19.16 4.22
CA ALA A 99 -2.67 19.49 3.32
C ALA A 99 -2.05 18.25 2.63
N ASP A 100 -1.94 17.12 3.34
CA ASP A 100 -1.40 15.88 2.78
C ASP A 100 -2.42 15.19 1.87
N VAL A 101 -3.70 15.21 2.25
CA VAL A 101 -4.81 14.71 1.42
C VAL A 101 -4.87 15.46 0.10
N GLU A 102 -4.81 16.80 0.11
CA GLU A 102 -4.87 17.60 -1.11
C GLU A 102 -3.62 17.45 -1.98
N ARG A 103 -2.43 17.30 -1.38
CA ARG A 103 -1.20 16.99 -2.13
C ARG A 103 -1.31 15.63 -2.83
N ASN A 104 -1.76 14.61 -2.10
CA ASN A 104 -1.96 13.27 -2.66
C ASN A 104 -3.04 13.30 -3.77
N ARG A 105 -4.16 13.99 -3.53
CA ARG A 105 -5.24 14.17 -4.49
C ARG A 105 -4.74 14.83 -5.78
N ALA A 106 -3.93 15.88 -5.68
CA ALA A 106 -3.34 16.55 -6.83
C ALA A 106 -2.45 15.60 -7.65
N ALA A 107 -1.62 14.78 -6.99
CA ALA A 107 -0.79 13.78 -7.64
C ALA A 107 -1.62 12.70 -8.36
N VAL A 108 -2.68 12.20 -7.72
CA VAL A 108 -3.62 11.24 -8.33
C VAL A 108 -4.31 11.84 -9.54
N LEU A 109 -4.83 13.07 -9.43
CA LEU A 109 -5.48 13.77 -10.54
C LEU A 109 -4.52 14.03 -11.71
N ALA A 110 -3.27 14.40 -11.44
CA ALA A 110 -2.27 14.56 -12.49
C ALA A 110 -2.04 13.26 -13.26
N ARG A 111 -1.90 12.13 -12.54
CA ARG A 111 -1.79 10.80 -13.16
C ARG A 111 -3.04 10.42 -13.95
N LEU A 112 -4.24 10.63 -13.39
CA LEU A 112 -5.49 10.32 -14.08
C LEU A 112 -5.69 11.15 -15.36
N ARG A 113 -5.24 12.41 -15.39
CA ARG A 113 -5.23 13.25 -16.60
C ARG A 113 -4.28 12.71 -17.64
N HIS A 114 -3.08 12.30 -17.25
CA HIS A 114 -2.15 11.65 -18.17
C HIS A 114 -2.77 10.37 -18.76
N ASP A 115 -3.30 9.50 -17.91
CA ASP A 115 -3.95 8.25 -18.28
C ASP A 115 -5.22 8.47 -19.14
N SER A 116 -5.83 9.66 -19.11
CA SER A 116 -6.99 10.01 -19.97
C SER A 116 -6.61 10.23 -21.45
N THR A 117 -5.31 10.36 -21.72
CA THR A 117 -4.77 10.52 -23.08
C THR A 117 -3.97 9.30 -23.56
N ASP A 118 -3.75 8.32 -22.67
CA ASP A 118 -3.03 7.09 -22.99
C ASP A 118 -4.00 6.02 -23.55
N PRO A 119 -3.80 5.55 -24.81
CA PRO A 119 -4.69 4.56 -25.43
C PRO A 119 -4.82 3.26 -24.65
N SER A 120 -3.74 2.81 -23.99
CA SER A 120 -3.74 1.56 -23.22
C SER A 120 -4.62 1.68 -21.98
N SER A 121 -4.54 2.82 -21.29
CA SER A 121 -5.35 3.16 -20.12
C SER A 121 -6.82 3.31 -20.48
N LEU A 122 -7.12 3.98 -21.60
CA LEU A 122 -8.49 4.11 -22.12
C LEU A 122 -9.09 2.74 -22.47
N ALA A 123 -8.34 1.90 -23.21
CA ALA A 123 -8.76 0.56 -23.57
C ALA A 123 -9.05 -0.30 -22.34
N ARG A 124 -8.15 -0.27 -21.33
CA ARG A 124 -8.34 -1.00 -20.07
C ARG A 124 -9.58 -0.52 -19.32
N ARG A 125 -9.81 0.79 -19.21
CA ARG A 125 -11.01 1.33 -18.55
C ARG A 125 -12.29 0.88 -19.26
N LYS A 126 -12.33 0.99 -20.58
CA LYS A 126 -13.51 0.57 -21.36
C LYS A 126 -13.74 -0.93 -21.27
N PHE A 127 -12.68 -1.72 -21.27
CA PHE A 127 -12.77 -3.17 -21.07
C PHE A 127 -13.41 -3.51 -19.72
N LEU A 128 -12.95 -2.89 -18.62
CA LEU A 128 -13.54 -3.13 -17.29
C LEU A 128 -15.02 -2.72 -17.24
N GLU A 129 -15.37 -1.58 -17.82
CA GLU A 129 -16.76 -1.10 -17.90
C GLU A 129 -17.66 -2.12 -18.64
N VAL A 130 -17.25 -2.57 -19.82
CA VAL A 130 -18.05 -3.51 -20.64
C VAL A 130 -18.11 -4.90 -20.01
N ALA A 131 -17.00 -5.38 -19.45
CA ALA A 131 -16.92 -6.73 -18.88
C ALA A 131 -17.70 -6.87 -17.58
N PHE A 132 -17.80 -5.80 -16.77
CA PHE A 132 -18.35 -5.87 -15.41
C PHE A 132 -19.60 -5.02 -15.19
N GLY A 133 -19.99 -4.12 -16.10
CA GLY A 133 -21.21 -3.32 -16.00
C GLY A 133 -21.28 -2.52 -14.69
N ASP A 134 -22.33 -2.74 -13.90
CA ASP A 134 -22.52 -2.06 -12.61
C ASP A 134 -21.72 -2.70 -11.45
N HIS A 135 -21.04 -3.82 -11.69
CA HIS A 135 -20.27 -4.51 -10.66
C HIS A 135 -19.07 -3.65 -10.19
N PRO A 136 -18.66 -3.68 -8.91
CA PRO A 136 -17.54 -2.87 -8.40
C PRO A 136 -16.21 -3.01 -9.16
N TYR A 137 -16.01 -4.11 -9.89
CA TYR A 137 -14.83 -4.34 -10.73
C TYR A 137 -14.77 -3.50 -12.00
N ALA A 138 -15.91 -2.97 -12.45
CA ALA A 138 -15.96 -2.00 -13.54
C ALA A 138 -15.25 -0.69 -13.18
N ARG A 139 -15.10 -0.42 -11.87
CA ARG A 139 -14.49 0.80 -11.35
C ARG A 139 -12.96 0.64 -11.34
N PRO A 140 -12.20 1.60 -11.89
CA PRO A 140 -10.75 1.58 -11.82
C PRO A 140 -10.29 1.79 -10.37
N VAL A 141 -9.19 1.13 -10.01
CA VAL A 141 -8.64 1.15 -8.64
C VAL A 141 -8.26 2.57 -8.18
N ASP A 142 -7.74 3.38 -9.10
CA ASP A 142 -7.32 4.76 -8.88
C ASP A 142 -8.46 5.78 -8.98
N GLY A 143 -9.67 5.34 -9.30
CA GLY A 143 -10.86 6.20 -9.41
C GLY A 143 -10.94 6.96 -10.73
N TYR A 144 -11.80 7.98 -10.74
CA TYR A 144 -12.07 8.83 -11.89
C TYR A 144 -11.72 10.29 -11.61
N LEU A 145 -11.56 11.10 -12.66
CA LEU A 145 -11.32 12.53 -12.54
C LEU A 145 -12.47 13.25 -11.80
N GLU A 146 -13.67 12.69 -11.86
CA GLU A 146 -14.90 13.21 -11.26
C GLU A 146 -15.13 12.71 -9.83
N SER A 147 -14.59 11.53 -9.48
CA SER A 147 -14.78 10.92 -8.16
C SER A 147 -13.71 11.36 -7.17
N VAL A 148 -12.45 11.41 -7.61
CA VAL A 148 -11.31 11.74 -6.74
C VAL A 148 -11.47 13.10 -6.05
N PRO A 149 -12.01 14.17 -6.67
CA PRO A 149 -12.27 15.43 -5.97
C PRO A 149 -13.31 15.36 -4.85
N LYS A 150 -14.17 14.34 -4.86
CA LYS A 150 -15.28 14.18 -3.89
C LYS A 150 -14.93 13.31 -2.69
N ILE A 151 -13.70 12.79 -2.63
CA ILE A 151 -13.22 11.93 -1.54
C ILE A 151 -12.90 12.79 -0.32
N GLU A 152 -13.52 12.50 0.81
CA GLU A 152 -13.35 13.22 2.08
C GLU A 152 -12.49 12.40 3.07
N ALA A 153 -11.97 13.05 4.11
CA ALA A 153 -11.16 12.37 5.12
C ALA A 153 -11.93 11.24 5.83
N GLU A 154 -13.24 11.40 5.96
CA GLU A 154 -14.16 10.43 6.54
C GLU A 154 -14.22 9.14 5.72
N ASP A 155 -14.15 9.24 4.39
CA ASP A 155 -14.11 8.07 3.49
C ASP A 155 -12.82 7.28 3.69
N LEU A 156 -11.68 7.98 3.78
CA LEU A 156 -10.36 7.40 4.00
C LEU A 156 -10.29 6.68 5.35
N LYS A 157 -10.71 7.35 6.43
CA LYS A 157 -10.82 6.75 7.78
C LYS A 157 -11.79 5.57 7.78
N GLY A 158 -12.91 5.70 7.07
CA GLY A 158 -13.90 4.64 6.91
C GLY A 158 -13.32 3.40 6.24
N TYR A 159 -12.55 3.57 5.17
CA TYR A 159 -11.87 2.47 4.47
C TYR A 159 -10.87 1.75 5.39
N VAL A 160 -10.00 2.50 6.07
CA VAL A 160 -9.01 1.92 7.01
C VAL A 160 -9.68 1.05 8.07
N ARG A 161 -10.77 1.53 8.68
CA ARG A 161 -11.53 0.76 9.68
C ARG A 161 -12.15 -0.52 9.11
N ARG A 162 -12.61 -0.52 7.87
CA ARG A 162 -13.25 -1.69 7.25
C ARG A 162 -12.25 -2.75 6.79
N VAL A 163 -11.12 -2.32 6.25
CA VAL A 163 -10.16 -3.18 5.54
C VAL A 163 -8.93 -3.51 6.37
N ILE A 164 -8.27 -2.50 6.93
CA ILE A 164 -6.98 -2.67 7.62
C ILE A 164 -7.20 -3.09 9.09
N ALA A 165 -8.23 -2.57 9.74
CA ALA A 165 -8.51 -2.88 11.14
C ALA A 165 -9.22 -4.23 11.38
N LYS A 166 -9.62 -4.97 10.32
CA LYS A 166 -10.22 -6.32 10.45
C LYS A 166 -9.14 -7.42 10.47
N ARG A 167 -9.43 -8.50 11.22
CA ARG A 167 -8.56 -9.67 11.53
C ARG A 167 -8.17 -10.59 10.33
N HIS A 168 -8.03 -10.08 9.12
CA HIS A 168 -7.70 -10.90 7.94
C HIS A 168 -6.35 -10.54 7.32
N VAL A 169 -5.27 -10.65 8.10
CA VAL A 169 -3.90 -10.54 7.58
C VAL A 169 -3.48 -11.88 6.99
N GLN A 170 -3.22 -11.91 5.69
CA GLN A 170 -2.54 -13.04 5.05
C GLN A 170 -1.05 -12.72 4.95
N ASN A 171 -0.21 -13.48 5.66
CA ASN A 171 1.25 -13.39 5.56
C ASN A 171 1.74 -14.30 4.41
N ARG A 172 2.51 -13.74 3.46
CA ARG A 172 3.19 -14.49 2.40
C ARG A 172 4.71 -14.41 2.56
N GLY A 173 5.21 -14.85 3.72
CA GLY A 173 6.65 -14.91 3.99
C GLY A 173 7.31 -16.17 3.40
N GLY A 174 8.13 -15.99 2.36
CA GLY A 174 9.00 -17.04 1.83
C GLY A 174 10.27 -17.20 2.67
N ARG A 175 10.38 -18.27 3.45
CA ARG A 175 11.64 -18.69 4.10
C ARG A 175 12.56 -19.33 3.04
N ARG A 176 13.53 -18.60 2.50
CA ARG A 176 14.61 -19.22 1.70
C ARG A 176 15.63 -19.89 2.61
N GLY A 177 15.56 -21.22 2.61
CA GLY A 177 16.53 -22.26 2.99
C GLY A 177 17.79 -21.87 3.76
N ARG A 178 17.84 -22.32 5.01
CA ARG A 178 19.05 -22.53 5.81
C ARG A 178 19.63 -23.90 5.40
N SER A 179 20.74 -23.96 4.68
CA SER A 179 21.42 -25.23 4.39
C SER A 179 21.99 -25.80 5.69
N ARG A 180 21.42 -26.91 6.15
CA ARG A 180 22.02 -27.74 7.20
C ARG A 180 23.16 -28.52 6.57
N GLY A 181 24.38 -28.05 6.76
CA GLY A 181 25.56 -28.90 6.68
C GLY A 181 25.51 -29.94 7.80
N ARG A 182 25.19 -31.18 7.45
CA ARG A 182 25.49 -32.37 8.26
C ARG A 182 25.98 -33.46 7.32
N LEU A 183 27.30 -33.62 7.27
CA LEU A 183 27.95 -34.91 7.11
C LEU A 183 29.28 -34.81 7.85
N GLN A 184 29.24 -35.24 9.12
CA GLN A 184 30.43 -35.69 9.82
C GLN A 184 30.80 -37.07 9.28
N ALA A 185 32.10 -37.27 9.10
CA ALA A 185 32.75 -38.55 8.93
C ALA A 185 32.51 -39.46 10.15
N ALA A 186 32.31 -40.77 9.91
CA ALA A 186 32.86 -41.85 10.73
C ALA A 186 32.50 -43.22 10.14
N ARG A 187 33.56 -43.97 9.81
CA ARG A 187 33.68 -45.42 9.59
C ARG A 187 33.27 -46.00 8.24
#